data_AF-A0A445AY19-F1
#
_entry.id   AF-A0A445AY19-F1
#
_cell.length_a   1.000
_cell.length_b   1.000
_cell.length_c   1.000
_cell.angle_alpha   90.00
_cell.angle_beta   90.00
_cell.angle_gamma   90.00
#
_symmetry.space_group_name_H-M   'P 1'
#
loop_
_entity.id
_entity.type
_entity.pdbx_description
1 polymer ?
#
loop_
_entity_poly.entity_id
_entity_poly.type
_entity_poly.pdbx_seq_one_letter_code
_entity_poly.pdbx_strand_id
1 'polypeptide(L)'
;MFMERIEEIEQQDESSRMLSQNDSIAQVFGKEKPGRVRGVGFGPTPNQFFDPNSHALGNKVQVEETQRKLLELQAELEGEKLKRQTMEDETAAQKKKRQAMESTLIYLFHRQGEELLPDIAAEMSNLE
;
A
#
# COMPACT_ATOMS: atom_id res chain seq x y z
N MET A 1 -63.69 15.88 27.30
CA MET A 1 -62.48 16.58 26.82
C MET A 1 -61.47 15.68 26.10
N PHE A 2 -60.77 14.71 26.73
CA PHE A 2 -59.78 13.91 25.98
C PHE A 2 -60.41 12.80 25.12
N MET A 3 -61.36 12.04 25.66
CA MET A 3 -62.10 10.99 24.93
C MET A 3 -62.94 11.56 23.78
N GLU A 4 -63.59 12.69 24.05
CA GLU A 4 -64.40 13.43 23.07
C GLU A 4 -63.56 13.89 21.87
N ARG A 5 -62.32 14.35 22.10
CA ARG A 5 -61.38 14.67 21.00
C ARG A 5 -60.90 13.45 20.22
N ILE A 6 -60.85 12.26 20.83
CA ILE A 6 -60.48 11.03 20.11
C ILE A 6 -61.65 10.56 19.25
N GLU A 7 -62.88 10.56 19.77
CA GLU A 7 -64.08 10.23 18.99
C GLU A 7 -64.28 11.20 17.81
N GLU A 8 -63.97 12.49 17.97
CA GLU A 8 -64.05 13.49 16.91
C GLU A 8 -63.00 13.25 15.79
N ILE A 9 -61.79 12.79 16.14
CA ILE A 9 -60.74 12.41 15.18
C ILE A 9 -61.13 11.12 14.44
N GLU A 10 -61.68 10.12 15.14
CA GLU A 10 -62.08 8.84 14.56
C GLU A 10 -63.29 8.98 13.61
N GLN A 11 -64.19 9.94 13.88
CA GLN A 11 -65.29 10.28 12.96
C GLN A 11 -64.84 11.09 11.74
N GLN A 12 -63.80 11.93 11.87
CA GLN A 12 -63.23 12.71 10.76
C GLN A 12 -62.24 11.88 9.91
N ASP A 13 -61.79 10.72 10.39
CA ASP A 13 -60.89 9.82 9.66
C ASP A 13 -61.64 8.96 8.62
N GLU A 14 -62.27 9.66 7.66
CA GLU A 14 -62.82 9.05 6.45
C GLU A 14 -61.73 8.45 5.54
N SER A 15 -60.45 8.69 5.86
CA SER A 15 -59.27 8.10 5.19
C SER A 15 -59.34 6.58 5.12
N SER A 16 -59.86 5.94 6.18
CA SER A 16 -60.05 4.48 6.24
C SER A 16 -61.05 3.96 5.20
N ARG A 17 -61.99 4.79 4.74
CA ARG A 17 -62.96 4.46 3.69
C ARG A 17 -62.46 4.79 2.28
N MET A 18 -61.45 5.65 2.15
CA MET A 18 -60.96 6.18 0.87
C MET A 18 -59.57 5.67 0.46
N LEU A 19 -59.05 4.59 1.06
CA LEU A 19 -57.91 3.88 0.45
C LEU A 19 -58.37 3.26 -0.87
N SER A 20 -58.19 4.00 -1.96
CA SER A 20 -58.48 3.57 -3.31
C SER A 20 -57.86 2.20 -3.52
N GLN A 21 -58.67 1.25 -3.96
CA GLN A 21 -58.29 -0.14 -4.16
C GLN A 21 -57.09 -0.32 -5.12
N ASN A 22 -56.73 0.75 -5.85
CA ASN A 22 -55.69 0.80 -6.88
C ASN A 22 -54.54 1.76 -6.57
N ASP A 23 -54.31 2.17 -5.32
CA ASP A 23 -53.10 2.92 -5.01
C ASP A 23 -51.85 2.05 -5.28
N SER A 24 -50.83 2.66 -5.87
CA SER A 24 -49.62 1.98 -6.37
C SER A 24 -48.90 1.23 -5.25
N ILE A 25 -48.95 1.73 -4.02
CA ILE A 25 -48.42 1.05 -2.83
C ILE A 25 -49.19 -0.24 -2.51
N ALA A 26 -50.53 -0.22 -2.57
CA ALA A 26 -51.36 -1.39 -2.29
C ALA A 26 -51.24 -2.45 -3.39
N GLN A 27 -50.92 -2.06 -4.61
CA GLN A 27 -50.65 -3.00 -5.71
C GLN A 27 -49.37 -3.82 -5.47
N VAL A 28 -48.30 -3.19 -5.01
CA VAL A 28 -47.01 -3.86 -4.75
C VAL A 28 -47.04 -4.65 -3.44
N PHE A 29 -47.56 -4.03 -2.38
CA PHE A 29 -47.46 -4.58 -1.03
C PHE A 29 -48.72 -5.32 -0.56
N GLY A 30 -49.83 -5.20 -1.27
CA GLY A 30 -51.16 -5.70 -0.88
C GLY A 30 -51.87 -4.77 0.10
N LYS A 31 -53.20 -4.91 0.21
CA LYS A 31 -54.04 -4.08 1.10
C LYS A 31 -53.53 -4.09 2.55
N GLU A 32 -53.59 -2.94 3.20
CA GLU A 32 -53.34 -2.80 4.63
C GLU A 32 -54.41 -3.56 5.42
N LYS A 33 -54.01 -4.14 6.57
CA LYS A 33 -54.93 -4.84 7.47
C LYS A 33 -54.94 -4.11 8.82
N PRO A 34 -56.12 -3.66 9.30
CA PRO A 34 -56.21 -3.00 10.61
C PRO A 34 -55.59 -3.87 11.72
N GLY A 35 -54.81 -3.24 12.61
CA GLY A 35 -54.12 -3.92 13.71
C GLY A 35 -52.78 -4.57 13.34
N ARG A 36 -52.39 -4.58 12.05
CA ARG A 36 -51.07 -5.05 11.62
C ARG A 36 -50.23 -3.88 11.14
N VAL A 37 -49.31 -3.42 11.98
CA VAL A 37 -48.36 -2.35 11.63
C VAL A 37 -47.40 -2.86 10.55
N ARG A 38 -47.39 -2.22 9.37
CA ARG A 38 -46.23 -2.32 8.46
C ARG A 38 -45.19 -1.31 8.91
N GLY A 39 -44.07 -1.79 9.45
CA GLY A 39 -42.95 -0.91 9.75
C GLY A 39 -42.24 -0.49 8.47
N VAL A 40 -41.95 0.81 8.31
CA VAL A 40 -41.00 1.30 7.30
C VAL A 40 -39.61 1.18 7.91
N GLY A 41 -39.03 -0.02 7.86
CA GLY A 41 -37.68 -0.29 8.34
C GLY A 41 -36.71 -0.41 7.17
N PHE A 42 -35.46 0.01 7.37
CA PHE A 42 -34.35 -0.58 6.62
C PHE A 42 -34.49 -2.10 6.76
N GLY A 43 -34.42 -2.85 5.65
CA GLY A 43 -34.59 -4.32 5.66
C GLY A 43 -33.70 -5.03 6.69
N PRO A 44 -33.77 -6.37 6.82
CA PRO A 44 -33.03 -7.10 7.84
C PRO A 44 -31.61 -6.57 7.96
N THR A 45 -31.26 -6.03 9.13
CA THR A 45 -29.93 -5.49 9.38
C THR A 45 -28.95 -6.60 9.00
N PRO A 46 -27.96 -6.35 8.12
CA PRO A 46 -26.96 -7.37 7.78
C PRO A 46 -26.11 -7.59 9.03
N ASN A 47 -26.58 -8.44 9.93
CA ASN A 47 -25.85 -8.84 11.11
C ASN A 47 -26.30 -10.26 11.48
N GLN A 48 -25.32 -11.15 11.50
CA GLN A 48 -25.32 -12.53 12.01
C GLN A 48 -26.02 -13.65 11.22
N PHE A 49 -26.96 -13.40 10.31
CA PHE A 49 -27.54 -14.50 9.49
C PHE A 49 -26.88 -14.72 8.14
N PHE A 50 -26.10 -13.75 7.66
CA PHE A 50 -25.21 -13.90 6.52
C PHE A 50 -23.80 -13.90 7.09
N ASP A 51 -23.26 -15.11 7.31
CA ASP A 51 -21.94 -15.30 7.91
C ASP A 51 -20.88 -14.47 7.17
N PRO A 52 -20.16 -13.55 7.84
CA PRO A 52 -18.97 -12.92 7.28
C PRO A 52 -17.81 -13.91 7.03
N ASN A 53 -17.97 -15.17 7.43
CA ASN A 53 -16.87 -16.14 7.60
C ASN A 53 -16.82 -17.26 6.55
N SER A 54 -17.58 -17.19 5.45
CA SER A 54 -17.48 -18.19 4.37
C SER A 54 -16.09 -18.28 3.71
N HIS A 55 -15.18 -17.36 4.02
CA HIS A 55 -13.79 -17.37 3.54
C HIS A 55 -12.82 -18.26 4.34
N ALA A 56 -13.24 -18.92 5.43
CA ALA A 56 -12.31 -19.54 6.37
C ALA A 56 -11.47 -20.72 5.79
N LEU A 57 -12.00 -21.50 4.83
CA LEU A 57 -11.31 -22.71 4.36
C LEU A 57 -10.41 -22.47 3.13
N GLY A 58 -10.74 -21.52 2.26
CA GLY A 58 -9.91 -21.13 1.11
C GLY A 58 -8.71 -20.24 1.48
N ASN A 59 -8.77 -19.58 2.65
CA ASN A 59 -7.73 -18.67 3.12
C ASN A 59 -6.50 -19.37 3.71
N LYS A 60 -6.64 -20.54 4.35
CA LYS A 60 -5.50 -21.14 5.09
C LYS A 60 -4.32 -21.50 4.16
N VAL A 61 -4.61 -22.12 3.01
CA VAL A 61 -3.59 -22.48 2.02
C VAL A 61 -2.94 -21.22 1.42
N GLN A 62 -3.72 -20.18 1.10
CA GLN A 62 -3.18 -18.91 0.61
C GLN A 62 -2.33 -18.19 1.67
N VAL A 63 -2.75 -18.23 2.94
CA VAL A 63 -2.00 -17.65 4.06
C VAL A 63 -0.67 -18.39 4.26
N GLU A 64 -0.66 -19.71 4.22
CA GLU A 64 0.57 -20.50 4.31
C GLU A 64 1.52 -20.26 3.12
N GLU A 65 0.98 -20.16 1.90
CA GLU A 65 1.77 -19.88 0.70
C GLU A 65 2.34 -18.44 0.70
N THR A 66 1.55 -17.47 1.12
CA THR A 66 1.99 -16.07 1.27
C THR A 66 3.05 -15.92 2.36
N GLN A 67 2.89 -16.60 3.50
CA GLN A 67 3.91 -16.64 4.55
C GLN A 67 5.22 -17.27 4.07
N ARG A 68 5.14 -18.38 3.31
CA ARG A 68 6.33 -19.00 2.71
C ARG A 68 7.05 -18.05 1.76
N LYS A 69 6.32 -17.45 0.83
CA LYS A 69 6.87 -16.46 -0.12
C LYS A 69 7.50 -15.27 0.60
N LEU A 70 6.91 -14.82 1.70
CA LEU A 70 7.44 -13.72 2.49
C LEU A 70 8.79 -14.08 3.13
N LEU A 71 8.92 -15.29 3.69
CA LEU A 71 10.18 -15.79 4.24
C LEU A 71 11.26 -15.96 3.16
N GLU A 72 10.89 -16.49 2.00
CA GLU A 72 11.79 -16.65 0.85
C GLU A 72 12.33 -15.29 0.37
N LEU A 73 11.43 -14.31 0.15
CA LEU A 73 11.81 -12.96 -0.24
C LEU A 73 12.67 -12.25 0.83
N GLN A 74 12.44 -12.51 2.11
CA GLN A 74 13.27 -11.96 3.18
C GLN A 74 14.69 -12.52 3.13
N ALA A 75 14.84 -13.83 2.89
CA ALA A 75 16.14 -14.47 2.74
C ALA A 75 16.87 -13.98 1.48
N GLU A 76 16.17 -13.82 0.35
CA GLU A 76 16.74 -13.24 -0.87
C GLU A 76 17.22 -11.81 -0.66
N LEU A 77 16.42 -10.98 0.03
CA LEU A 77 16.77 -9.60 0.32
C LEU A 77 18.02 -9.49 1.21
N GLU A 78 18.12 -10.32 2.25
CA GLU A 78 19.30 -10.37 3.10
C GLU A 78 20.55 -10.84 2.33
N GLY A 79 20.40 -11.88 1.50
CA GLY A 79 21.48 -12.35 0.63
C GLY A 79 21.94 -11.30 -0.39
N GLU A 80 21.00 -10.55 -0.97
CA GLU A 80 21.31 -9.50 -1.94
C GLU A 80 22.03 -8.31 -1.28
N LYS A 81 21.58 -7.88 -0.09
CA LYS A 81 22.25 -6.84 0.68
C LYS A 81 23.70 -7.20 0.99
N LEU A 82 23.96 -8.44 1.39
CA LEU A 82 25.31 -8.90 1.67
C LEU A 82 26.20 -8.88 0.43
N LYS A 83 25.67 -9.29 -0.74
CA LYS A 83 26.39 -9.21 -2.02
C LYS A 83 26.74 -7.77 -2.38
N ARG A 84 25.78 -6.83 -2.24
CA ARG A 84 26.02 -5.40 -2.51
C ARG A 84 27.09 -4.83 -1.59
N GLN A 85 27.05 -5.16 -0.30
CA GLN A 85 28.05 -4.70 0.66
C GLN A 85 29.46 -5.22 0.32
N THR A 86 29.57 -6.49 -0.06
CA THR A 86 30.85 -7.08 -0.47
C THR A 86 31.43 -6.37 -1.70
N MET A 87 30.59 -6.12 -2.71
CA MET A 87 31.01 -5.38 -3.90
C MET A 87 31.42 -3.94 -3.57
N GLU A 88 30.70 -3.28 -2.66
CA GLU A 88 31.02 -1.92 -2.23
C GLU A 88 32.39 -1.86 -1.54
N ASP A 89 32.66 -2.78 -0.60
CA ASP A 89 33.96 -2.86 0.09
C ASP A 89 35.11 -3.13 -0.88
N GLU A 90 34.92 -4.03 -1.85
CA GLU A 90 35.91 -4.29 -2.92
C GLU A 90 36.18 -3.05 -3.76
N THR A 91 35.13 -2.32 -4.17
CA THR A 91 35.30 -1.08 -4.94
C THR A 91 35.99 0.02 -4.13
N ALA A 92 35.71 0.11 -2.83
CA ALA A 92 36.38 1.04 -1.92
C ALA A 92 37.86 0.70 -1.77
N ALA A 93 38.21 -0.58 -1.63
CA ALA A 93 39.60 -1.04 -1.60
C ALA A 93 40.33 -0.75 -2.93
N GLN A 94 39.69 -1.02 -4.06
CA GLN A 94 40.26 -0.74 -5.39
C GLN A 94 40.50 0.76 -5.59
N LYS A 95 39.57 1.62 -5.16
CA LYS A 95 39.72 3.08 -5.22
C LYS A 95 40.92 3.56 -4.40
N LYS A 96 41.11 3.07 -3.17
CA LYS A 96 42.28 3.38 -2.35
C LYS A 96 43.59 2.95 -3.02
N LYS A 97 43.62 1.76 -3.63
CA LYS A 97 44.79 1.28 -4.38
C LYS A 97 45.12 2.19 -5.57
N ARG A 98 44.12 2.63 -6.33
CA ARG A 98 44.29 3.58 -7.45
C ARG A 98 44.86 4.91 -6.97
N GLN A 99 44.30 5.48 -5.91
CA GLN A 99 44.79 6.73 -5.32
C GLN A 99 46.24 6.62 -4.83
N ALA A 100 46.58 5.49 -4.19
CA ALA A 100 47.96 5.24 -3.78
C ALA A 100 48.89 5.20 -5.01
N MET A 101 48.52 4.48 -6.06
CA MET A 101 49.30 4.45 -7.31
C MET A 101 49.45 5.84 -7.95
N GLU A 102 48.38 6.61 -8.05
CA GLU A 102 48.41 7.99 -8.56
C GLU A 102 49.37 8.85 -7.73
N SER A 103 49.29 8.79 -6.41
CA SER A 103 50.19 9.54 -5.52
C SER A 103 51.66 9.14 -5.71
N THR A 104 51.95 7.84 -5.91
CA THR A 104 53.32 7.37 -6.17
C THR A 104 53.84 7.84 -7.53
N LEU A 105 53.00 7.85 -8.56
CA LEU A 105 53.37 8.34 -9.88
C LEU A 105 53.68 9.83 -9.82
N ILE A 106 52.81 10.62 -9.18
CA ILE A 106 53.02 12.06 -8.98
C ILE A 106 54.37 12.30 -8.30
N TYR A 107 54.68 11.57 -7.23
CA TYR A 107 55.97 11.69 -6.53
C TYR A 107 57.17 11.39 -7.45
N LEU A 108 57.11 10.32 -8.24
CA LEU A 108 58.19 9.95 -9.16
C LEU A 108 58.39 10.99 -10.26
N PHE A 109 57.31 11.54 -10.83
CA PHE A 109 57.38 12.60 -11.83
C PHE A 109 57.99 13.88 -11.27
N HIS A 110 57.64 14.27 -10.04
CA HIS A 110 58.28 15.42 -9.40
C HIS A 110 59.78 15.19 -9.22
N ARG A 111 60.19 13.99 -8.77
CA ARG A 111 61.62 13.64 -8.63
C ARG A 111 62.36 13.62 -9.96
N GLN A 112 61.76 13.05 -11.02
CA GLN A 112 62.36 13.05 -12.37
C GLN A 112 62.37 14.44 -13.01
N GLY A 113 61.42 15.32 -12.66
CA GLY A 113 61.44 16.73 -13.08
C GLY A 113 62.53 17.56 -12.40
N GLU A 114 62.99 17.16 -11.20
CA GLU A 114 64.17 17.73 -10.54
C GLU A 114 65.49 17.15 -11.06
N GLU A 115 65.50 15.92 -11.58
CA GLU A 115 66.63 15.33 -12.30
C GLU A 115 66.48 15.59 -13.81
N LEU A 116 66.77 16.83 -14.27
CA LEU A 116 67.08 17.06 -15.69
C LEU A 116 68.10 15.99 -16.10
N LEU A 117 67.77 15.18 -17.11
CA LEU A 117 68.71 14.27 -17.75
C LEU A 117 70.02 15.04 -17.97
N PRO A 118 71.15 14.63 -17.34
CA PRO A 118 72.41 15.36 -17.44
C PRO A 118 72.82 15.63 -18.89
N ASP A 119 72.43 14.75 -19.82
CA ASP A 119 72.63 14.90 -21.25
C ASP A 119 71.90 16.12 -21.85
N ILE A 120 70.68 16.45 -21.41
CA ILE A 120 69.92 17.61 -21.94
C ILE A 120 70.49 18.92 -21.37
N ALA A 121 70.87 18.93 -20.09
CA ALA A 121 71.51 20.10 -19.48
C ALA A 121 72.90 20.38 -20.10
N ALA A 122 73.66 19.34 -20.43
CA ALA A 122 74.92 19.45 -21.14
C ALA A 122 74.73 20.00 -22.56
N GLU A 123 73.73 19.51 -23.33
CA GLU A 123 73.43 20.05 -24.66
C GLU A 123 73.03 21.53 -24.63
N MET A 124 72.21 21.95 -23.66
CA MET A 124 71.78 23.35 -23.50
C MET A 124 72.93 24.30 -23.11
N SER A 125 74.00 23.79 -22.48
CA SER A 125 75.18 24.59 -22.11
C SER A 125 76.22 24.75 -23.23
N ASN A 126 76.12 23.96 -24.31
CA ASN A 126 77.03 24.03 -25.46
C ASN A 126 76.52 24.96 -26.59
N LEU A 127 75.48 25.75 -26.34
CA LEU A 127 74.89 26.70 -27.30
C LEU A 127 75.18 28.18 -26.97
N GLU A 128 76.01 28.46 -25.96
CA GLU A 128 76.54 29.81 -25.71
C GLU A 128 77.84 30.03 -26.49
#